data_AF-A0A2N1PEE7-F1
#
_entry.id   AF-A0A2N1PEE7-F1
#
_cell.length_a   1.000
_cell.length_b   1.000
_cell.length_c   1.000
_cell.angle_alpha   90.00
_cell.angle_beta   90.00
_cell.angle_gamma   90.00
#
_symmetry.space_group_name_H-M   'P 1'
#
loop_
_entity.id
_entity.type
_entity.pdbx_description
1 polymer ?
#
loop_
_entity_poly.entity_id
_entity_poly.type
_entity_poly.pdbx_seq_one_letter_code
_entity_poly.pdbx_strand_id
1 'polypeptide(L)'
;MNKAWILLAFGLLVGLGMNLAHPITPAHLRTIEVDSSMFGLIFASMNLGQFVMAPVWGNLGDAKNRKTVMIIGLVGYGISQALFGFVTDIYLIILVRFFGGVFASALIANALAHISMN
;
A
#
# COMPACT_ATOMS: atom_id res chain seq x y z
N MET A 1 -18.56 22.11 2.02
CA MET A 1 -17.26 21.72 1.45
C MET A 1 -17.51 20.71 0.34
N ASN A 2 -17.04 20.98 -0.88
CA ASN A 2 -17.34 20.13 -2.04
C ASN A 2 -16.77 18.72 -1.82
N LYS A 3 -17.51 17.66 -2.15
CA LYS A 3 -17.09 16.25 -1.89
C LYS A 3 -15.72 15.92 -2.50
N ALA A 4 -15.38 16.57 -3.60
CA ALA A 4 -14.07 16.48 -4.26
C ALA A 4 -12.90 16.88 -3.34
N TRP A 5 -13.02 17.96 -2.56
CA TRP A 5 -11.97 18.41 -1.64
C TRP A 5 -11.71 17.42 -0.51
N ILE A 6 -12.75 16.76 -0.02
CA ILE A 6 -12.63 15.72 1.02
C ILE A 6 -11.88 14.51 0.47
N LEU A 7 -12.19 14.07 -0.75
CA LEU A 7 -11.52 12.95 -1.39
C LEU A 7 -10.05 13.26 -1.71
N LEU A 8 -9.76 14.47 -2.19
CA LEU A 8 -8.40 14.93 -2.44
C LEU A 8 -7.57 15.01 -1.15
N ALA A 9 -8.11 15.62 -0.09
CA ALA A 9 -7.44 15.70 1.20
C ALA A 9 -7.18 14.31 1.79
N PHE A 10 -8.15 13.41 1.69
CA PHE A 10 -8.00 12.02 2.12
C PHE A 10 -6.94 11.27 1.32
N GLY A 11 -6.95 11.39 -0.01
CA GLY A 11 -5.94 10.78 -0.88
C GLY A 11 -4.53 11.29 -0.60
N LEU A 12 -4.39 12.59 -0.32
CA LEU A 12 -3.12 13.20 0.10
C LEU A 12 -2.60 12.61 1.41
N LEU A 13 -3.45 12.53 2.44
CA LEU A 13 -3.07 11.96 3.74
C LEU A 13 -2.61 10.50 3.61
N VAL A 14 -3.35 9.70 2.82
CA VAL A 14 -2.99 8.30 2.57
C VAL A 14 -1.67 8.21 1.79
N GLY A 15 -1.49 9.03 0.75
CA GLY A 15 -0.26 9.07 -0.03
C GLY A 15 0.97 9.41 0.80
N LEU A 16 0.85 10.37 1.73
CA LEU A 16 1.91 10.70 2.69
C LEU A 16 2.23 9.52 3.61
N GLY A 17 1.21 8.87 4.16
CA GLY A 17 1.38 7.69 5.01
C GLY A 17 2.10 6.54 4.29
N MET A 18 1.77 6.30 3.02
CA MET A 18 2.41 5.26 2.22
C MET A 18 3.88 5.58 1.91
N ASN A 19 4.21 6.84 1.64
CA ASN A 19 5.58 7.27 1.33
C ASN A 19 6.51 7.22 2.55
N LEU A 20 5.98 7.42 3.76
CA LEU A 20 6.75 7.25 5.00
C LEU A 20 7.30 5.83 5.17
N ALA A 21 6.73 4.83 4.50
CA ALA A 21 7.26 3.46 4.53
C ALA A 21 8.69 3.37 3.95
N HIS A 22 9.08 4.23 3.01
CA HIS A 22 10.39 4.20 2.37
C HIS A 22 11.55 4.55 3.31
N PRO A 23 11.51 5.62 4.13
CA PRO A 23 12.53 5.85 5.16
C PRO A 23 12.37 4.95 6.39
N ILE A 24 11.15 4.50 6.73
CA ILE A 24 10.91 3.65 7.91
C ILE A 24 11.48 2.24 7.71
N THR A 25 11.36 1.67 6.51
CA THR A 25 11.85 0.31 6.24
C THR A 25 13.35 0.13 6.50
N PRO A 26 14.27 0.95 5.95
CA PRO A 26 15.69 0.81 6.23
C PRO A 26 16.03 1.16 7.68
N ALA A 27 15.29 2.05 8.34
CA ALA A 27 15.45 2.30 9.77
C ALA A 27 15.11 1.06 10.62
N HIS A 28 14.00 0.38 10.31
CA HIS A 28 13.61 -0.87 10.96
C HIS A 28 14.61 -2.01 10.71
N LEU A 29 15.12 -2.14 9.48
CA LEU A 29 16.14 -3.15 9.15
C LEU A 29 17.42 -2.96 9.99
N ARG A 30 17.83 -1.72 10.23
CA ARG A 30 18.97 -1.43 11.11
C ARG A 30 18.72 -1.83 12.56
N THR A 31 17.49 -1.70 13.06
CA THR A 31 17.16 -2.08 14.44
C THR A 31 17.18 -3.60 14.67
N ILE A 32 17.02 -4.39 13.61
CA ILE A 32 17.07 -5.86 13.65
C ILE A 32 18.40 -6.41 13.12
N GLU A 33 19.43 -5.56 13.00
CA GLU A 33 20.77 -5.90 12.51
C GLU A 33 20.81 -6.56 11.12
N VAL A 34 19.80 -6.30 10.28
CA VAL A 34 19.74 -6.78 8.90
C VAL A 34 20.44 -5.79 7.98
N ASP A 35 21.26 -6.33 7.07
CA ASP A 35 21.98 -5.52 6.10
C ASP A 35 21.04 -4.70 5.21
N SER A 36 21.41 -3.44 4.97
CA SER A 36 20.56 -2.51 4.22
C SER A 36 20.43 -2.86 2.74
N SER A 37 21.27 -3.75 2.19
CA SER A 37 21.12 -4.27 0.82
C SER A 37 19.80 -5.03 0.61
N MET A 38 19.23 -5.61 1.68
CA MET A 38 17.94 -6.32 1.63
C MET A 38 16.75 -5.39 1.37
N PHE A 39 16.93 -4.07 1.55
CA PHE A 39 15.90 -3.09 1.23
C PHE A 39 15.44 -3.20 -0.22
N GLY A 40 16.37 -3.45 -1.16
CA GLY A 40 16.03 -3.61 -2.58
C GLY A 40 15.07 -4.78 -2.83
N LEU A 41 15.32 -5.92 -2.18
CA LEU A 41 14.45 -7.11 -2.27
C LEU A 41 13.08 -6.88 -1.62
N ILE A 42 13.06 -6.25 -0.45
CA ILE A 42 11.83 -5.90 0.25
C ILE A 42 11.00 -4.94 -0.60
N PHE A 43 11.62 -3.91 -1.15
CA PHE A 43 10.96 -2.94 -2.01
C PHE A 43 10.46 -3.60 -3.31
N ALA A 44 11.26 -4.46 -3.93
CA ALA A 44 10.85 -5.22 -5.11
C ALA A 44 9.64 -6.12 -4.81
N SER A 45 9.61 -6.81 -3.67
CA SER A 45 8.49 -7.67 -3.27
C SER A 45 7.17 -6.90 -3.14
N MET A 46 7.21 -5.70 -2.57
CA MET A 46 6.05 -4.81 -2.46
C MET A 46 5.57 -4.37 -3.85
N ASN A 47 6.48 -3.90 -4.71
CA ASN A 47 6.12 -3.49 -6.07
C ASN A 47 5.61 -4.64 -6.92
N LEU A 48 6.12 -5.86 -6.71
CA LEU A 48 5.63 -7.06 -7.38
C LEU A 48 4.19 -7.36 -6.99
N GLY A 49 3.86 -7.36 -5.70
CA GLY A 49 2.48 -7.53 -5.23
C GLY A 49 1.55 -6.45 -5.76
N GLN A 50 2.03 -5.20 -5.80
CA GLN A 50 1.29 -4.09 -6.38
C GLN A 50 1.02 -4.28 -7.87
N PHE A 51 2.04 -4.68 -8.64
CA PHE A 51 1.95 -4.89 -10.07
C PHE A 51 0.98 -6.02 -10.42
N VAL A 52 1.13 -7.18 -9.76
CA VAL A 52 0.28 -8.36 -10.02
C VAL A 52 -1.18 -8.07 -9.70
N MET A 53 -1.45 -7.31 -8.63
CA MET A 53 -2.82 -7.12 -8.16
C MET A 53 -3.51 -5.85 -8.68
N ALA A 54 -2.77 -4.91 -9.27
CA ALA A 54 -3.33 -3.71 -9.90
C ALA A 54 -4.51 -3.99 -10.86
N PRO A 55 -4.42 -4.91 -11.85
CA PRO A 55 -5.54 -5.17 -12.76
C PRO A 55 -6.74 -5.78 -12.05
N VAL A 56 -6.51 -6.62 -11.03
CA VAL A 56 -7.59 -7.28 -10.29
C VAL A 56 -8.41 -6.25 -9.51
N TRP A 57 -7.74 -5.35 -8.79
CA TRP A 57 -8.44 -4.30 -8.05
C TRP A 57 -9.08 -3.24 -8.94
N GLY A 58 -8.50 -2.95 -10.11
CA GLY A 58 -9.12 -2.08 -11.11
C GLY A 58 -10.44 -2.67 -11.60
N ASN A 59 -10.41 -3.92 -12.10
CA ASN A 59 -11.59 -4.63 -12.57
C ASN A 59 -12.65 -4.78 -11.47
N LEU A 60 -12.24 -5.09 -10.23
CA LEU A 60 -13.17 -5.23 -9.11
C LEU A 60 -13.82 -3.90 -8.72
N GLY A 61 -13.08 -2.80 -8.80
CA GLY A 61 -13.60 -1.46 -8.53
C GLY A 61 -14.58 -0.99 -9.60
N ASP A 62 -14.31 -1.32 -10.86
CA ASP A 62 -15.19 -1.02 -11.99
C ASP A 62 -16.47 -1.85 -12.00
N ALA A 63 -16.38 -3.13 -11.61
CA ALA A 63 -17.54 -4.03 -11.53
C ALA A 63 -18.41 -3.80 -10.27
N LYS A 64 -17.83 -3.26 -9.20
CA LYS A 64 -18.53 -2.98 -7.93
C LYS A 64 -18.52 -1.47 -7.64
N ASN A 65 -18.21 -1.11 -6.40
CA ASN A 65 -18.09 0.26 -5.96
C ASN A 65 -16.61 0.55 -5.66
N ARG A 66 -15.99 1.43 -6.46
CA ARG A 66 -14.60 1.87 -6.29
C ARG A 66 -14.31 2.35 -4.87
N LYS A 67 -15.25 3.04 -4.22
CA LYS A 67 -15.09 3.49 -2.82
C LYS A 67 -14.91 2.33 -1.86
N THR A 68 -15.71 1.27 -2.00
CA THR A 68 -15.61 0.07 -1.14
C THR A 68 -14.28 -0.64 -1.36
N VAL A 69 -13.83 -0.75 -2.62
CA VAL A 69 -12.54 -1.36 -2.95
C VAL A 69 -11.37 -0.60 -2.35
N MET A 70 -11.40 0.74 -2.43
CA MET A 70 -10.38 1.59 -1.77
C MET A 70 -10.34 1.38 -0.26
N ILE A 71 -11.50 1.29 0.40
CA ILE A 71 -11.56 1.08 1.86
C ILE A 71 -10.98 -0.29 2.24
N ILE A 72 -11.31 -1.35 1.50
CA ILE A 72 -10.75 -2.70 1.74
C ILE A 72 -9.23 -2.68 1.57
N GLY A 73 -8.75 -2.05 0.48
CA GLY A 73 -7.31 -1.87 0.25
C GLY A 73 -6.63 -1.10 1.36
N LEU A 74 -7.23 -0.02 1.86
CA LEU A 74 -6.65 0.79 2.92
C LEU A 74 -6.56 0.02 4.25
N VAL A 75 -7.63 -0.70 4.61
CA VAL A 75 -7.65 -1.54 5.82
C VAL A 75 -6.61 -2.66 5.72
N GLY A 76 -6.56 -3.37 4.59
CA GLY A 76 -5.57 -4.42 4.36
C GLY A 76 -4.14 -3.88 4.39
N TYR A 77 -3.90 -2.71 3.79
CA TYR A 77 -2.60 -2.05 3.84
C TYR A 77 -2.22 -1.66 5.27
N GLY A 78 -3.14 -1.07 6.03
CA GLY A 78 -2.92 -0.72 7.44
C GLY A 78 -2.56 -1.92 8.30
N ILE A 79 -3.24 -3.07 8.10
CA ILE A 79 -2.91 -4.33 8.80
C ILE A 79 -1.50 -4.79 8.44
N SER A 80 -1.13 -4.81 7.15
CA SER A 80 0.22 -5.18 6.72
C SER A 80 1.29 -4.26 7.31
N GLN A 81 1.03 -2.95 7.41
CA GLN A 81 1.97 -2.00 8.00
C GLN A 81 2.10 -2.18 9.52
N ALA A 82 1.00 -2.48 10.21
CA ALA A 82 1.05 -2.83 11.63
C ALA A 82 1.89 -4.10 11.84
N LEU A 83 1.62 -5.17 11.08
CA LEU A 83 2.38 -6.42 11.15
C LEU A 83 3.87 -6.19 10.92
N PHE A 84 4.26 -5.40 9.92
CA PHE A 84 5.67 -5.12 9.68
C PHE A 84 6.40 -4.53 10.89
N GLY A 85 5.74 -3.65 11.65
CA GLY A 85 6.33 -3.04 12.84
C GLY A 85 6.68 -4.06 13.94
N PHE A 86 6.03 -5.21 13.96
CA PHE A 86 6.25 -6.27 14.96
C PHE A 86 7.17 -7.39 14.47
N VAL A 87 7.40 -7.49 13.16
CA VAL A 87 8.12 -8.61 12.57
C VAL A 87 9.62 -8.32 12.48
N THR A 88 10.41 -9.28 12.94
CA THR A 88 11.88 -9.23 12.90
C THR A 88 12.49 -10.24 11.91
N ASP A 89 11.73 -11.25 11.48
CA ASP A 89 12.19 -12.23 10.49
C ASP A 89 12.14 -11.65 9.07
N ILE A 90 13.26 -11.76 8.33
CA ILE A 90 13.41 -11.16 7.00
C ILE A 90 12.46 -11.75 5.94
N TYR A 91 12.22 -13.06 5.98
CA TYR A 91 11.32 -13.71 5.03
C TYR A 91 9.87 -13.32 5.31
N LEU A 92 9.52 -13.20 6.58
CA LEU A 92 8.21 -12.74 6.98
C LEU A 92 8.00 -11.25 6.69
N ILE A 93 9.04 -10.42 6.79
CA ILE A 93 9.02 -9.02 6.31
C ILE A 93 8.72 -8.98 4.82
N ILE A 94 9.41 -9.78 4.00
CA ILE A 94 9.17 -9.85 2.55
C ILE A 94 7.72 -10.26 2.25
N LEU A 95 7.19 -11.24 2.97
CA LEU A 95 5.81 -11.70 2.81
C LEU A 95 4.80 -10.61 3.16
N VAL A 96 4.95 -9.99 4.33
CA VAL A 96 4.09 -8.88 4.79
C VAL A 96 4.17 -7.70 3.82
N ARG A 97 5.33 -7.45 3.23
CA ARG A 97 5.57 -6.39 2.24
C ARG A 97 4.89 -6.66 0.91
N PHE A 98 4.95 -7.90 0.44
CA PHE A 98 4.19 -8.34 -0.73
C PHE A 98 2.69 -8.08 -0.53
N PHE A 99 2.13 -8.50 0.61
CA PHE A 99 0.72 -8.24 0.92
C PHE A 99 0.42 -6.75 1.09
N GLY A 100 1.35 -5.97 1.67
CA GLY A 100 1.28 -4.51 1.67
C GLY A 100 1.12 -3.94 0.25
N GLY A 101 1.91 -4.41 -0.71
CA GLY A 101 1.80 -4.04 -2.12
C GLY A 101 0.46 -4.43 -2.76
N VAL A 102 0.03 -5.66 -2.51
CA VAL A 102 -1.27 -6.20 -2.95
C VAL A 102 -2.41 -5.27 -2.54
N PHE A 103 -2.47 -4.84 -1.28
CA PHE A 103 -3.53 -3.96 -0.80
C PHE A 103 -3.33 -2.49 -1.21
N ALA A 104 -2.08 -2.02 -1.28
CA ALA A 104 -1.73 -0.67 -1.73
C ALA A 104 -2.22 -0.38 -3.16
N SER A 105 -2.12 -1.35 -4.06
CA SER A 105 -2.54 -1.21 -5.46
C SER A 105 -4.04 -0.89 -5.62
N ALA A 106 -4.89 -1.30 -4.68
CA ALA A 106 -6.32 -1.04 -4.73
C ALA A 106 -6.65 0.46 -4.71
N LEU A 107 -5.87 1.24 -3.95
CA LEU A 107 -6.02 2.68 -3.85
C LEU A 107 -5.53 3.35 -5.15
N ILE A 108 -4.35 2.95 -5.63
CA ILE A 108 -3.70 3.53 -6.81
C ILE A 108 -4.52 3.26 -8.08
N ALA A 109 -5.02 2.04 -8.26
CA ALA A 109 -5.81 1.65 -9.43
C ALA A 109 -7.17 2.37 -9.51
N ASN A 110 -7.79 2.68 -8.37
CA ASN A 110 -9.15 3.20 -8.34
C ASN A 110 -9.25 4.70 -8.10
N ALA A 111 -8.22 5.34 -7.51
CA ALA A 111 -8.30 6.75 -7.08
C ALA A 111 -8.53 7.71 -8.24
N LEU A 112 -7.70 7.61 -9.28
CA LEU A 112 -7.82 8.46 -10.47
C LEU A 112 -9.11 8.18 -11.24
N ALA A 113 -9.49 6.91 -11.38
CA ALA A 113 -10.71 6.49 -12.06
C ALA A 113 -12.00 6.94 -11.33
N HIS A 114 -11.94 7.14 -10.01
CA HIS A 114 -13.09 7.67 -9.26
C HIS A 114 -13.23 9.19 -9.42
N ILE A 115 -12.12 9.92 -9.54
CA ILE A 115 -12.13 11.38 -9.72
C ILE A 115 -12.57 11.76 -11.13
N SER A 116 -12.18 10.99 -12.15
CA SER A 116 -12.52 11.31 -13.56
C SER A 116 -13.98 11.03 -13.95
N MET A 117 -14.73 10.28 -13.13
CA MET A 117 -16.12 9.88 -13.43
C MET A 117 -17.18 10.65 -12.62
N ASN A 118 -16.76 11.60 -11.78
CA ASN A 118 -17.61 12.54 -11.04
C ASN A 118 -17.37 13.96 -11.54
#